data_AF-A0AAW1VD82-F1
#
_entry.id   AF-A0AAW1VD82-F1
#
_cell.length_a   1.000
_cell.length_b   1.000
_cell.length_c   1.000
_cell.angle_alpha   90.00
_cell.angle_beta   90.00
_cell.angle_gamma   90.00
#
_symmetry.space_group_name_H-M   'P 1'
#
loop_
_entity.id
_entity.type
_entity.pdbx_description
1 polymer ?
#
loop_
_entity_poly.entity_id
_entity_poly.type
_entity_poly.pdbx_seq_one_letter_code
_entity_poly.pdbx_strand_id
1 'polypeptide(L)'
;MFKYLLIILVLFSQKSCAVIKVPQDLPKVFDVINGSCADNEDFCKIDIKLTPADEKNPSEKWRKIDQITKGDKRFYRRDVIYRGICVEKDGLLPDYNEYLNDGLRGSIERSYCIGKVKFYELVDFLDIILGVSFLCLTGRGKNKYIEIFSITNTWRDLRKPENSQASIKLRFIQGMRTITMVLVITCHNYSVMTLTFSKNPEYVENFSIQPVAQILIGSFGFVVQTFFAISAWLLALKLHSIVKKNGAITFKEILILAVNRYFRLIPAMILIIFLYRSIAMEVFLPPVYFSHLEAEQLRCRNGWWTNLLFIQNFSIFEGQMCSPPTWFIAVDTQLYIMTSLLFYLSYKFQLSMKLLLGITVIPALCMQTHLVMTTDFDGLYRVTPRNLPVELLSTSPEIIFSYINTICNVAPYAIGFVFGEIYSKNEQKTIFSTYACKIFWFISFLGLPLVTILLSLYEFPEKWKHCWLLL
;
A
#
# COMPACT_ATOMS: atom_id res chain seq x y z
N MET A 1 14.13 24.16 -14.80
CA MET A 1 13.23 24.33 -13.64
C MET A 1 13.22 23.10 -12.72
N PHE A 2 13.03 21.87 -13.23
CA PHE A 2 13.20 20.62 -12.46
C PHE A 2 14.57 20.47 -11.75
N LYS A 3 15.66 20.92 -12.41
CA LYS A 3 17.01 20.97 -11.81
C LYS A 3 17.08 21.82 -10.53
N TYR A 4 16.39 22.95 -10.48
CA TYR A 4 16.43 23.86 -9.33
C TYR A 4 15.57 23.35 -8.15
N LEU A 5 14.46 22.67 -8.46
CA LEU A 5 13.64 21.99 -7.45
C LEU A 5 14.43 20.85 -6.77
N LEU A 6 15.18 20.06 -7.56
CA LEU A 6 16.07 19.03 -7.05
C LEU A 6 17.18 19.62 -6.17
N ILE A 7 17.76 20.75 -6.57
CA ILE A 7 18.82 21.44 -5.82
C ILE A 7 18.30 21.96 -4.47
N ILE A 8 17.09 22.54 -4.42
CA ILE A 8 16.50 23.00 -3.16
C ILE A 8 16.17 21.83 -2.22
N LEU A 9 15.66 20.71 -2.76
CA LEU A 9 15.40 19.49 -2.00
C LEU A 9 16.70 18.84 -1.48
N VAL A 10 17.78 18.88 -2.25
CA VAL A 10 19.10 18.39 -1.84
C VAL A 10 19.73 19.28 -0.77
N LEU A 11 19.59 20.61 -0.89
CA LEU A 11 20.17 21.58 0.05
C LEU A 11 19.50 21.54 1.45
N PHE A 12 18.19 21.25 1.53
CA PHE A 12 17.52 21.08 2.83
C PHE A 12 17.77 19.72 3.49
N SER A 13 18.22 18.71 2.73
CA SER A 13 18.49 17.38 3.26
C SER A 13 19.87 17.21 3.93
N GLN A 14 20.70 18.26 3.92
CA GLN A 14 22.08 18.22 4.40
C GLN A 14 22.25 18.44 5.92
N LYS A 15 21.20 18.29 6.75
CA LYS A 15 21.45 17.99 8.16
C LYS A 15 21.83 16.52 8.28
N SER A 16 23.14 16.29 8.16
CA SER A 16 23.84 15.02 8.32
C SER A 16 23.21 14.17 9.42
N CYS A 17 22.37 13.21 9.05
CA CYS A 17 22.20 12.04 9.90
C CYS A 17 23.59 11.39 9.96
N ALA A 18 24.16 11.30 11.15
CA ALA A 18 25.39 10.54 11.34
C ALA A 18 25.17 9.17 10.72
N VAL A 19 25.95 8.82 9.69
CA VAL A 19 25.91 7.48 9.10
C VAL A 19 26.38 6.55 10.20
N ILE A 20 25.45 5.93 10.90
CA ILE A 20 25.75 4.87 11.86
C ILE A 20 26.31 3.73 11.02
N LYS A 21 27.64 3.63 10.97
CA LYS A 21 28.30 2.46 10.37
C LYS A 21 27.97 1.28 11.26
N VAL A 22 27.20 0.34 10.72
CA VAL A 22 26.89 -0.91 11.42
C VAL A 22 28.21 -1.65 11.61
N PRO A 23 28.60 -1.97 12.86
CA PRO A 23 29.84 -2.68 13.12
C PRO A 23 29.86 -4.07 12.45
N GLN A 24 30.98 -4.45 11.82
CA GLN A 24 31.12 -5.72 11.10
C GLN A 24 31.20 -6.95 12.03
N ASP A 25 31.41 -6.74 13.33
CA ASP A 25 31.47 -7.77 14.39
C ASP A 25 30.09 -8.29 14.82
N LEU A 26 29.00 -7.69 14.33
CA LEU A 26 27.63 -8.11 14.64
C LEU A 26 27.17 -9.31 13.80
N PRO A 27 26.32 -10.19 14.35
CA PRO A 27 25.69 -11.26 13.57
C PRO A 27 24.94 -10.72 12.36
N LYS A 28 25.04 -11.41 11.22
CA LYS A 28 24.27 -11.06 10.02
C LYS A 28 22.77 -11.15 10.31
N VAL A 29 22.03 -10.11 9.92
CA VAL A 29 20.57 -10.07 10.05
C VAL A 29 19.91 -11.18 9.23
N PHE A 30 20.34 -11.34 7.99
CA PHE A 30 19.83 -12.35 7.07
C PHE A 30 20.94 -13.33 6.70
N ASP A 31 20.67 -14.62 6.77
CA ASP A 31 21.55 -15.65 6.24
C ASP A 31 20.69 -16.78 5.64
N VAL A 32 21.01 -17.21 4.43
CA VAL A 32 20.25 -18.23 3.70
C VAL A 32 21.25 -19.20 3.09
N ILE A 33 21.00 -20.50 3.21
CA ILE A 33 21.83 -21.52 2.57
C ILE A 33 21.89 -21.26 1.06
N ASN A 34 23.11 -21.22 0.51
CA ASN A 34 23.34 -21.11 -0.93
C ASN A 34 23.13 -22.48 -1.58
N GLY A 35 21.90 -22.84 -1.93
CA GLY A 35 21.60 -24.10 -2.63
C GLY A 35 20.14 -24.52 -2.50
N SER A 36 19.77 -25.59 -3.23
CA SER A 36 18.49 -26.28 -3.02
C SER A 36 18.65 -27.34 -1.91
N CYS A 37 17.64 -27.47 -1.05
CA CYS A 37 17.59 -28.55 -0.06
C CYS A 37 17.54 -29.93 -0.74
N ALA A 38 17.99 -30.96 -0.03
CA ALA A 38 17.93 -32.33 -0.51
C ALA A 38 16.48 -32.83 -0.66
N ASP A 39 16.26 -33.93 -1.37
CA ASP A 39 14.89 -34.45 -1.63
C ASP A 39 14.11 -34.84 -0.37
N ASN A 40 14.83 -35.17 0.72
CA ASN A 40 14.29 -35.54 2.02
C ASN A 40 14.23 -34.37 3.02
N GLU A 41 14.60 -33.17 2.59
CA GLU A 41 14.63 -31.97 3.40
C GLU A 41 13.61 -30.95 2.91
N ASP A 42 13.08 -30.19 3.85
CA ASP A 42 12.20 -29.05 3.64
C ASP A 42 12.97 -27.76 3.90
N PHE A 43 12.69 -26.73 3.11
CA PHE A 43 13.29 -25.41 3.34
C PHE A 43 12.52 -24.70 4.46
N CYS A 44 13.22 -24.35 5.53
CA CYS A 44 12.68 -23.66 6.68
C CYS A 44 13.28 -22.27 6.83
N LYS A 45 12.43 -21.25 6.89
CA LYS A 45 12.75 -19.95 7.44
C LYS A 45 12.56 -19.97 8.95
N ILE A 46 13.56 -19.57 9.71
CA ILE A 46 13.46 -19.41 11.16
C ILE A 46 13.86 -18.00 11.59
N ASP A 47 13.10 -17.49 12.55
CA ASP A 47 13.28 -16.17 13.12
C ASP A 47 13.79 -16.37 14.55
N ILE A 48 15.05 -16.00 14.79
CA ILE A 48 15.74 -16.25 16.06
C ILE A 48 15.87 -14.92 16.80
N LYS A 49 15.30 -14.88 18.01
CA LYS A 49 15.43 -13.73 18.91
C LYS A 49 16.67 -13.87 19.76
N LEU A 50 17.50 -12.83 19.75
CA LEU A 50 18.69 -12.71 20.55
C LEU A 50 18.35 -12.04 21.89
N THR A 51 18.89 -12.57 22.96
CA THR A 51 18.84 -12.02 24.32
C THR A 51 20.25 -12.04 24.92
N PRO A 52 20.53 -11.20 25.95
CA PRO A 52 21.82 -11.28 26.63
C PRO A 52 21.91 -12.60 27.40
N ALA A 53 23.09 -13.23 27.42
CA ALA A 53 23.30 -14.44 28.21
C ALA A 53 23.23 -14.16 29.73
N ASP A 54 23.65 -12.95 30.15
CA ASP A 54 23.49 -12.43 31.50
C ASP A 54 22.74 -11.09 31.45
N GLU A 55 21.53 -11.06 32.03
CA GLU A 55 20.70 -9.86 32.09
C GLU A 55 21.29 -8.78 33.02
N LYS A 56 22.07 -9.16 34.04
CA LYS A 56 22.62 -8.22 35.03
C LYS A 56 23.90 -7.55 34.53
N ASN A 57 24.70 -8.24 33.74
CA ASN A 57 25.90 -7.69 33.11
C ASN A 57 25.97 -8.01 31.62
N PRO A 58 25.21 -7.27 30.78
CA PRO A 58 25.15 -7.54 29.35
C PRO A 58 26.50 -7.28 28.68
N SER A 59 26.87 -8.17 27.77
CA SER A 59 28.09 -8.07 26.95
C SER A 59 28.12 -6.79 26.12
N GLU A 60 29.32 -6.32 25.76
CA GLU A 60 29.47 -5.13 24.88
C GLU A 60 28.72 -5.33 23.54
N LYS A 61 28.74 -6.56 23.02
CA LYS A 61 28.02 -6.94 21.81
C LYS A 61 26.51 -6.76 21.95
N TRP A 62 25.93 -7.20 23.07
CA TRP A 62 24.52 -6.96 23.36
C TRP A 62 24.20 -5.47 23.47
N ARG A 63 25.05 -4.68 24.14
CA ARG A 63 24.83 -3.23 24.26
C ARG A 63 24.77 -2.53 22.90
N LYS A 64 25.63 -2.93 21.94
CA LYS A 64 25.58 -2.44 20.55
C LYS A 64 24.28 -2.86 19.85
N ILE A 65 23.86 -4.12 20.01
CA ILE A 65 22.60 -4.64 19.46
C ILE A 65 21.40 -3.87 20.00
N ASP A 66 21.34 -3.67 21.32
CA ASP A 66 20.27 -2.97 22.02
C ASP A 66 20.22 -1.49 21.61
N GLN A 67 21.39 -0.84 21.48
CA GLN A 67 21.48 0.55 21.03
C GLN A 67 20.97 0.74 19.60
N ILE A 68 21.34 -0.14 18.65
CA ILE A 68 20.86 -0.06 17.26
C ILE A 68 19.37 -0.39 17.20
N THR A 69 18.94 -1.42 17.94
CA THR A 69 17.55 -1.88 17.97
C THR A 69 16.61 -0.83 18.56
N LYS A 70 17.02 -0.12 19.61
CA LYS A 70 16.27 1.01 20.21
C LYS A 70 16.52 2.35 19.52
N GLY A 71 17.54 2.42 18.67
CA GLY A 71 17.94 3.63 17.95
C GLY A 71 17.00 3.96 16.78
N ASP A 72 17.57 4.30 15.64
CA ASP A 72 16.83 4.82 14.48
C ASP A 72 16.01 3.74 13.74
N LYS A 73 14.72 4.00 13.51
CA LYS A 73 13.76 3.09 12.84
C LYS A 73 14.18 2.71 11.41
N ARG A 74 15.06 3.48 10.77
CA ARG A 74 15.58 3.24 9.41
C ARG A 74 16.51 2.03 9.30
N PHE A 75 16.97 1.47 10.42
CA PHE A 75 17.80 0.27 10.46
C PHE A 75 16.96 -0.95 10.86
N TYR A 76 17.27 -2.13 10.30
CA TYR A 76 16.63 -3.36 10.76
C TYR A 76 16.96 -3.58 12.24
N ARG A 77 16.04 -4.23 12.96
CA ARG A 77 16.36 -4.65 14.32
C ARG A 77 17.53 -5.63 14.30
N ARG A 78 18.37 -5.57 15.33
CA ARG A 78 19.55 -6.44 15.48
C ARG A 78 19.37 -7.49 16.58
N ASP A 79 18.26 -7.42 17.31
CA ASP A 79 17.83 -8.41 18.31
C ASP A 79 17.12 -9.61 17.67
N VAL A 80 16.85 -9.60 16.37
CA VAL A 80 16.30 -10.75 15.63
C VAL A 80 17.15 -11.00 14.40
N ILE A 81 17.48 -12.27 14.19
CA ILE A 81 18.19 -12.76 13.01
C ILE A 81 17.30 -13.77 12.27
N TYR A 82 17.33 -13.68 10.96
CA TYR A 82 16.54 -14.51 10.06
C TYR A 82 17.47 -15.52 9.39
N ARG A 83 17.12 -16.80 9.45
CA ARG A 83 17.89 -17.88 8.82
C ARG A 83 17.01 -18.69 7.89
N GLY A 84 17.51 -19.01 6.70
CA GLY A 84 16.93 -20.01 5.80
C GLY A 84 17.77 -21.28 5.84
N ILE A 85 17.24 -22.34 6.43
CA ILE A 85 17.92 -23.64 6.61
C ILE A 85 17.16 -24.78 5.95
N CYS A 86 17.83 -25.90 5.67
CA CYS A 86 17.21 -27.14 5.25
C CYS A 86 17.07 -28.04 6.47
N VAL A 87 15.88 -28.60 6.69
CA VAL A 87 15.57 -29.46 7.84
C VAL A 87 14.96 -30.74 7.29
N GLU A 88 15.35 -31.89 7.83
CA GLU A 88 14.70 -33.15 7.49
C GLU A 88 13.20 -33.07 7.80
N LYS A 89 12.35 -33.69 6.97
CA LYS A 89 10.87 -33.57 7.05
C LYS A 89 10.26 -33.85 8.44
N ASP A 90 10.89 -34.73 9.22
CA ASP A 90 10.48 -35.08 10.59
C ASP A 90 11.57 -34.73 11.63
N GLY A 91 12.56 -33.94 11.22
CA GLY A 91 13.69 -33.53 12.05
C GLY A 91 13.30 -32.46 13.06
N LEU A 92 13.97 -32.47 14.22
CA LEU A 92 13.87 -31.37 15.17
C LEU A 92 14.60 -30.14 14.62
N LEU A 93 14.04 -28.96 14.84
CA LEU A 93 14.73 -27.71 14.56
C LEU A 93 16.01 -27.65 15.43
N PRO A 94 17.13 -27.16 14.87
CA PRO A 94 18.38 -27.07 15.62
C PRO A 94 18.23 -26.14 16.83
N ASP A 95 18.82 -26.52 17.97
CA ASP A 95 18.91 -25.64 19.13
C ASP A 95 19.97 -24.55 18.88
N TYR A 96 19.51 -23.32 18.72
CA TYR A 96 20.40 -22.17 18.49
C TYR A 96 21.01 -21.60 19.77
N ASN A 97 20.69 -22.14 20.95
CA ASN A 97 21.40 -21.79 22.18
C ASN A 97 22.89 -22.18 22.11
N GLU A 98 23.25 -23.21 21.33
CA GLU A 98 24.60 -23.78 21.30
C GLU A 98 25.59 -23.05 20.38
N TYR A 99 25.10 -22.19 19.48
CA TYR A 99 25.91 -21.54 18.43
C TYR A 99 26.39 -20.11 18.76
N LEU A 100 25.97 -19.52 19.88
CA LEU A 100 26.23 -18.11 20.22
C LEU A 100 27.25 -17.99 21.38
N ASN A 101 28.50 -18.35 21.13
CA ASN A 101 29.59 -18.38 22.13
C ASN A 101 30.10 -16.99 22.61
N ASP A 102 29.37 -15.90 22.33
CA ASP A 102 29.79 -14.50 22.61
C ASP A 102 28.89 -13.78 23.64
N GLY A 103 28.33 -14.50 24.61
CA GLY A 103 27.47 -13.91 25.65
C GLY A 103 26.09 -13.48 25.14
N LEU A 104 25.61 -14.12 24.08
CA LEU A 104 24.27 -13.97 23.52
C LEU A 104 23.55 -15.32 23.62
N ARG A 105 22.25 -15.27 23.85
CA ARG A 105 21.37 -16.45 23.82
C ARG A 105 20.37 -16.28 22.68
N GLY A 106 20.11 -17.35 21.93
CA GLY A 106 19.19 -17.35 20.81
C GLY A 106 18.01 -18.27 21.09
N SER A 107 16.78 -17.77 21.00
CA SER A 107 15.58 -18.59 21.02
C SER A 107 14.84 -18.49 19.68
N ILE A 108 14.37 -19.62 19.17
CA ILE A 108 13.50 -19.63 18.00
C ILE A 108 12.17 -18.99 18.42
N GLU A 109 11.84 -17.86 17.82
CA GLU A 109 10.55 -17.22 18.02
C GLU A 109 9.53 -17.86 17.09
N ARG A 110 9.90 -18.10 15.82
CA ARG A 110 9.02 -18.63 14.77
C ARG A 110 9.78 -19.46 13.75
N SER A 111 9.07 -20.39 13.11
CA SER A 111 9.57 -21.21 12.01
C SER A 111 8.50 -21.39 10.93
N TYR A 112 8.87 -21.25 9.67
CA TYR A 112 8.05 -21.47 8.48
C TYR A 112 8.78 -22.47 7.59
N CYS A 113 8.26 -23.69 7.49
CA CYS A 113 8.87 -24.79 6.73
C CYS A 113 7.97 -25.17 5.56
N ILE A 114 8.59 -25.39 4.40
CA ILE A 114 7.87 -25.76 3.18
C ILE A 114 8.40 -27.06 2.61
N GLY A 115 7.47 -28.00 2.48
CA GLY A 115 7.65 -29.22 1.74
C GLY A 115 7.62 -28.99 0.24
N LYS A 116 8.19 -29.93 -0.52
CA LYS A 116 8.13 -29.87 -1.98
C LYS A 116 6.68 -29.84 -2.48
N VAL A 117 6.41 -28.91 -3.41
CA VAL A 117 5.14 -28.78 -4.14
C VAL A 117 4.77 -30.13 -4.78
N LYS A 118 3.54 -30.60 -4.57
CA LYS A 118 3.12 -31.91 -5.05
C LYS A 118 2.68 -31.85 -6.52
N PHE A 119 2.92 -32.93 -7.27
CA PHE A 119 2.69 -32.98 -8.73
C PHE A 119 1.24 -32.67 -9.15
N TYR A 120 0.23 -33.08 -8.37
CA TYR A 120 -1.17 -32.79 -8.68
C TYR A 120 -1.52 -31.29 -8.57
N GLU A 121 -0.77 -30.52 -7.77
CA GLU A 121 -0.98 -29.08 -7.58
C GLU A 121 -0.43 -28.29 -8.79
N LEU A 122 0.53 -28.87 -9.53
CA LEU A 122 0.97 -28.38 -10.84
C LEU A 122 -0.08 -28.58 -11.94
N VAL A 123 -0.92 -29.61 -11.81
CA VAL A 123 -1.98 -29.91 -12.80
C VAL A 123 -3.09 -28.86 -12.72
N ASP A 124 -3.54 -28.50 -11.52
CA ASP A 124 -4.50 -27.40 -11.32
C ASP A 124 -3.99 -26.08 -11.93
N PHE A 125 -2.67 -25.83 -11.84
CA PHE A 125 -2.05 -24.66 -12.43
C PHE A 125 -1.98 -24.71 -13.96
N LEU A 126 -1.64 -25.86 -14.54
CA LEU A 126 -1.69 -26.08 -15.99
C LEU A 126 -3.12 -25.91 -16.52
N ASP A 127 -4.12 -26.39 -15.80
CA ASP A 127 -5.54 -26.20 -16.14
C ASP A 127 -5.95 -24.72 -16.07
N ILE A 128 -5.38 -23.94 -15.15
CA ILE A 128 -5.57 -22.48 -15.09
C ILE A 128 -4.92 -21.79 -16.29
N ILE A 129 -3.66 -22.10 -16.61
CA ILE A 129 -3.00 -21.54 -17.80
C ILE A 129 -3.78 -21.92 -19.05
N LEU A 130 -4.20 -23.17 -19.18
CA LEU A 130 -4.95 -23.67 -20.32
C LEU A 130 -6.33 -23.03 -20.40
N GLY A 131 -7.03 -22.84 -19.28
CA GLY A 131 -8.33 -22.17 -19.22
C GLY A 131 -8.25 -20.69 -19.57
N VAL A 132 -7.26 -19.96 -19.02
CA VAL A 132 -6.99 -18.56 -19.37
C VAL A 132 -6.55 -18.45 -20.82
N SER A 133 -5.65 -19.32 -21.29
CA SER A 133 -5.17 -19.34 -22.68
C SER A 133 -6.28 -19.70 -23.66
N PHE A 134 -7.17 -20.62 -23.29
CA PHE A 134 -8.35 -20.97 -24.08
C PHE A 134 -9.31 -19.79 -24.21
N LEU A 135 -9.61 -19.09 -23.10
CA LEU A 135 -10.38 -17.84 -23.11
C LEU A 135 -9.68 -16.74 -23.92
N CYS A 136 -8.35 -16.67 -23.89
CA CYS A 136 -7.55 -15.70 -24.63
C CYS A 136 -7.51 -15.98 -26.15
N LEU A 137 -7.49 -17.23 -26.58
CA LEU A 137 -7.27 -17.65 -27.97
C LEU A 137 -8.57 -17.86 -28.75
N THR A 138 -9.68 -18.23 -28.10
CA THR A 138 -10.92 -18.60 -28.80
C THR A 138 -11.87 -17.44 -29.12
N GLY A 139 -11.49 -16.19 -28.81
CA GLY A 139 -12.32 -15.00 -29.01
C GLY A 139 -12.39 -14.43 -30.44
N ARG A 140 -12.43 -15.26 -31.49
CA ARG A 140 -12.78 -14.81 -32.85
C ARG A 140 -14.18 -15.27 -33.23
N GLY A 141 -15.15 -14.37 -33.09
CA GLY A 141 -16.40 -14.40 -33.88
C GLY A 141 -17.51 -15.36 -33.45
N LYS A 142 -17.45 -15.96 -32.24
CA LYS A 142 -18.49 -16.93 -31.79
C LYS A 142 -19.44 -16.42 -30.71
N ASN A 143 -19.02 -15.56 -29.78
CA ASN A 143 -19.89 -15.06 -28.69
C ASN A 143 -19.35 -13.75 -28.09
N LYS A 144 -20.22 -12.72 -27.96
CA LYS A 144 -19.92 -11.41 -27.35
C LYS A 144 -19.36 -11.51 -25.92
N TYR A 145 -19.76 -12.52 -25.16
CA TYR A 145 -19.28 -12.73 -23.79
C TYR A 145 -17.84 -13.29 -23.74
N ILE A 146 -17.45 -14.09 -24.73
CA ILE A 146 -16.10 -14.67 -24.83
C ILE A 146 -15.12 -13.63 -25.40
N GLU A 147 -15.58 -12.76 -26.29
CA GLU A 147 -14.76 -11.66 -26.84
C GLU A 147 -14.27 -10.68 -25.77
N ILE A 148 -14.99 -10.53 -24.66
CA ILE A 148 -14.60 -9.66 -23.52
C ILE A 148 -13.30 -10.15 -22.87
N PHE A 149 -13.01 -11.47 -22.91
CA PHE A 149 -11.80 -12.06 -22.33
C PHE A 149 -10.66 -12.22 -23.35
N SER A 150 -10.85 -11.80 -24.61
CA SER A 150 -9.81 -11.87 -25.64
C SER A 150 -8.79 -10.74 -25.51
N ILE A 151 -7.57 -11.07 -25.08
CA ILE A 151 -6.44 -10.13 -24.98
C ILE A 151 -6.23 -9.37 -26.30
N THR A 152 -6.39 -10.05 -27.45
CA THR A 152 -6.17 -9.41 -28.76
C THR A 152 -7.20 -8.32 -29.07
N ASN A 153 -8.46 -8.52 -28.67
CA ASN A 153 -9.51 -7.51 -28.82
C ASN A 153 -9.34 -6.39 -27.80
N THR A 154 -9.08 -6.72 -26.53
CA THR A 154 -8.77 -5.75 -25.48
C THR A 154 -7.58 -4.87 -25.88
N TRP A 155 -6.49 -5.44 -26.41
CA TRP A 155 -5.32 -4.70 -26.86
C TRP A 155 -5.61 -3.82 -28.09
N ARG A 156 -6.48 -4.27 -28.99
CA ARG A 156 -6.93 -3.44 -30.11
C ARG A 156 -7.75 -2.26 -29.59
N ASP A 157 -8.66 -2.48 -28.66
CA ASP A 157 -9.50 -1.45 -28.06
C ASP A 157 -8.69 -0.47 -27.21
N LEU A 158 -7.71 -0.94 -26.45
CA LEU A 158 -6.78 -0.10 -25.68
C LEU A 158 -5.96 0.85 -26.55
N ARG A 159 -5.65 0.45 -27.79
CA ARG A 159 -4.91 1.29 -28.75
C ARG A 159 -5.81 2.20 -29.58
N LYS A 160 -7.13 2.07 -29.51
CA LYS A 160 -8.04 2.96 -30.26
C LYS A 160 -7.96 4.37 -29.66
N PRO A 161 -7.72 5.41 -30.49
CA PRO A 161 -7.76 6.78 -30.00
C PRO A 161 -9.19 7.16 -29.62
N GLU A 162 -9.40 7.46 -28.35
CA GLU A 162 -10.67 7.99 -27.83
C GLU A 162 -10.76 9.48 -28.21
N ASN A 163 -11.63 9.80 -29.18
CA ASN A 163 -11.78 11.14 -29.75
C ASN A 163 -13.04 11.89 -29.25
N SER A 164 -13.70 11.40 -28.19
CA SER A 164 -14.82 12.14 -27.61
C SER A 164 -14.32 13.46 -26.99
N GLN A 165 -15.09 14.54 -27.14
CA GLN A 165 -14.73 15.86 -26.62
C GLN A 165 -14.47 15.84 -25.11
N ALA A 166 -15.23 15.04 -24.37
CA ALA A 166 -15.03 14.82 -22.93
C ALA A 166 -13.72 14.07 -22.63
N SER A 167 -13.37 13.04 -23.42
CA SER A 167 -12.09 12.35 -23.30
C SER A 167 -10.92 13.31 -23.50
N ILE A 168 -10.97 14.12 -24.56
CA ILE A 168 -9.93 15.11 -24.88
C ILE A 168 -9.73 16.08 -23.71
N LYS A 169 -10.81 16.65 -23.15
CA LYS A 169 -10.74 17.57 -22.00
C LYS A 169 -10.17 16.91 -20.73
N LEU A 170 -10.33 15.61 -20.55
CA LEU A 170 -9.92 14.88 -19.34
C LEU A 170 -8.65 14.02 -19.54
N ARG A 171 -7.93 14.14 -20.67
CA ARG A 171 -6.72 13.35 -20.95
C ARG A 171 -5.63 13.49 -19.88
N PHE A 172 -5.51 14.67 -19.29
CA PHE A 172 -4.53 14.92 -18.22
C PHE A 172 -4.73 13.99 -17.01
N ILE A 173 -5.97 13.55 -16.73
CA ILE A 173 -6.26 12.59 -15.65
C ILE A 173 -5.57 11.26 -15.90
N GLN A 174 -5.50 10.80 -17.15
CA GLN A 174 -4.79 9.57 -17.49
C GLN A 174 -3.28 9.72 -17.33
N GLY A 175 -2.73 10.90 -17.65
CA GLY A 175 -1.33 11.24 -17.37
C GLY A 175 -1.03 11.19 -15.87
N MET A 176 -1.87 11.82 -15.05
CA MET A 176 -1.74 11.78 -13.58
C MET A 176 -1.80 10.34 -13.05
N ARG A 177 -2.78 9.55 -13.48
CA ARG A 177 -2.89 8.13 -13.08
C ARG A 177 -1.65 7.33 -13.42
N THR A 178 -1.06 7.56 -14.58
CA THR A 178 0.16 6.85 -15.02
C THR A 178 1.33 7.19 -14.12
N ILE A 179 1.55 8.49 -13.85
CA ILE A 179 2.63 8.95 -12.96
C ILE A 179 2.41 8.41 -11.54
N THR A 180 1.21 8.54 -11.00
CA THR A 180 0.86 8.00 -9.69
C THR A 180 1.11 6.48 -9.62
N MET A 181 0.72 5.73 -10.66
CA MET A 181 0.93 4.27 -10.68
C MET A 181 2.41 3.90 -10.67
N VAL A 182 3.26 4.60 -11.43
CA VAL A 182 4.71 4.40 -11.39
C VAL A 182 5.28 4.66 -10.00
N LEU A 183 4.82 5.71 -9.31
CA LEU A 183 5.23 6.01 -7.94
C LEU A 183 4.78 4.91 -6.97
N VAL A 184 3.54 4.42 -7.08
CA VAL A 184 3.01 3.32 -6.26
C VAL A 184 3.84 2.05 -6.45
N ILE A 185 4.10 1.65 -7.70
CA ILE A 185 4.93 0.49 -8.03
C ILE A 185 6.34 0.65 -7.45
N THR A 186 6.96 1.82 -7.58
CA THR A 186 8.30 2.09 -7.02
C THR A 186 8.31 1.94 -5.50
N CYS A 187 7.30 2.48 -4.81
CA CYS A 187 7.21 2.37 -3.36
C CYS A 187 6.97 0.93 -2.91
N HIS A 188 6.08 0.19 -3.57
CA HIS A 188 5.84 -1.22 -3.24
C HIS A 188 7.07 -2.09 -3.50
N ASN A 189 7.86 -1.84 -4.54
CA ASN A 189 9.13 -2.54 -4.74
C ASN A 189 10.07 -2.31 -3.56
N TYR A 190 10.19 -1.06 -3.10
CA TYR A 190 10.98 -0.76 -1.90
C TYR A 190 10.43 -1.46 -0.65
N SER A 191 9.11 -1.45 -0.43
CA SER A 191 8.47 -2.20 0.66
C SER A 191 8.82 -3.69 0.61
N VAL A 192 8.75 -4.31 -0.57
CA VAL A 192 9.11 -5.73 -0.76
C VAL A 192 10.59 -5.97 -0.43
N MET A 193 11.49 -5.07 -0.83
CA MET A 193 12.91 -5.17 -0.46
C MET A 193 13.14 -5.14 1.05
N THR A 194 12.30 -4.43 1.82
CA THR A 194 12.35 -4.44 3.30
C THR A 194 11.69 -5.65 3.94
N LEU A 195 10.78 -6.34 3.22
CA LEU A 195 10.01 -7.49 3.72
C LEU A 195 10.73 -8.83 3.54
N THR A 196 11.62 -8.90 2.56
CA THR A 196 12.21 -10.15 2.09
C THR A 196 13.66 -10.29 2.51
N PHE A 197 14.20 -11.51 2.45
CA PHE A 197 15.62 -11.72 2.70
C PHE A 197 16.48 -10.88 1.76
N SER A 198 17.21 -9.93 2.34
CA SER A 198 18.19 -9.15 1.61
C SER A 198 19.58 -9.75 1.82
N LYS A 199 20.24 -10.12 0.71
CA LYS A 199 21.67 -10.50 0.73
C LYS A 199 22.56 -9.35 1.22
N ASN A 200 22.13 -8.11 1.00
CA ASN A 200 22.82 -6.91 1.44
C ASN A 200 21.85 -5.99 2.21
N PRO A 201 21.61 -6.26 3.51
CA PRO A 201 20.73 -5.41 4.31
C PRO A 201 21.27 -3.99 4.45
N GLU A 202 22.59 -3.81 4.46
CA GLU A 202 23.24 -2.50 4.54
C GLU A 202 22.90 -1.61 3.33
N TYR A 203 22.74 -2.18 2.13
CA TYR A 203 22.27 -1.44 0.96
C TYR A 203 20.86 -0.85 1.20
N VAL A 204 19.95 -1.63 1.77
CA VAL A 204 18.58 -1.20 2.04
C VAL A 204 18.55 -0.11 3.11
N GLU A 205 19.37 -0.25 4.16
CA GLU A 205 19.51 0.76 5.22
C GLU A 205 20.14 2.06 4.70
N ASN A 206 21.22 1.95 3.92
CA ASN A 206 21.88 3.09 3.28
C ASN A 206 20.96 3.79 2.28
N PHE A 207 20.09 3.05 1.58
CA PHE A 207 19.07 3.66 0.75
C PHE A 207 17.98 4.35 1.60
N SER A 208 17.54 3.74 2.70
CA SER A 208 16.50 4.28 3.61
C SER A 208 16.87 5.65 4.21
N ILE A 209 18.16 5.92 4.41
CA ILE A 209 18.66 7.21 4.92
C ILE A 209 18.86 8.25 3.82
N GLN A 210 18.79 7.88 2.53
CA GLN A 210 18.94 8.84 1.44
C GLN A 210 17.73 9.78 1.37
N PRO A 211 17.94 11.09 1.18
CA PRO A 211 16.86 12.07 1.11
C PRO A 211 15.79 11.73 0.06
N VAL A 212 16.22 11.22 -1.10
CA VAL A 212 15.31 10.84 -2.19
C VAL A 212 14.41 9.67 -1.77
N ALA A 213 14.98 8.66 -1.08
CA ALA A 213 14.22 7.54 -0.56
C ALA A 213 13.23 8.02 0.50
N GLN A 214 13.65 8.90 1.42
CA GLN A 214 12.77 9.45 2.45
C GLN A 214 11.61 10.25 1.88
N ILE A 215 11.84 11.06 0.84
CA ILE A 215 10.75 11.74 0.13
C ILE A 215 9.77 10.73 -0.45
N LEU A 216 10.27 9.72 -1.17
CA LEU A 216 9.43 8.71 -1.82
C LEU A 216 8.61 7.90 -0.81
N ILE A 217 9.28 7.41 0.23
CA ILE A 217 8.70 6.61 1.31
C ILE A 217 7.71 7.44 2.14
N GLY A 218 8.08 8.65 2.54
CA GLY A 218 7.21 9.57 3.28
C GLY A 218 6.02 10.03 2.43
N SER A 219 6.16 10.04 1.10
CA SER A 219 5.07 10.37 0.19
C SER A 219 4.10 9.21 -0.05
N PHE A 220 4.47 7.97 0.31
CA PHE A 220 3.70 6.76 0.03
C PHE A 220 2.22 6.86 0.45
N GLY A 221 1.98 7.42 1.64
CA GLY A 221 0.64 7.66 2.18
C GLY A 221 -0.22 8.56 1.29
N PHE A 222 0.39 9.58 0.69
CA PHE A 222 -0.29 10.61 -0.09
C PHE A 222 -0.48 10.24 -1.55
N VAL A 223 0.40 9.41 -2.12
CA VAL A 223 0.31 9.02 -3.55
C VAL A 223 -1.03 8.33 -3.83
N VAL A 224 -1.48 7.42 -2.95
CA VAL A 224 -2.77 6.72 -3.10
C VAL A 224 -3.96 7.67 -3.00
N GLN A 225 -3.87 8.73 -2.18
CA GLN A 225 -4.93 9.72 -2.04
C GLN A 225 -5.25 10.45 -3.35
N THR A 226 -4.29 10.54 -4.27
CA THR A 226 -4.54 11.10 -5.61
C THR A 226 -5.56 10.27 -6.40
N PHE A 227 -5.56 8.93 -6.24
CA PHE A 227 -6.57 8.07 -6.88
C PHE A 227 -7.96 8.29 -6.29
N PHE A 228 -8.08 8.47 -4.97
CA PHE A 228 -9.35 8.82 -4.32
C PHE A 228 -9.91 10.14 -4.84
N ALA A 229 -9.06 11.18 -4.93
CA ALA A 229 -9.46 12.47 -5.47
C ALA A 229 -9.92 12.38 -6.93
N ILE A 230 -9.19 11.64 -7.78
CA ILE A 230 -9.58 11.42 -9.18
C ILE A 230 -10.91 10.64 -9.28
N SER A 231 -11.09 9.61 -8.46
CA SER A 231 -12.31 8.80 -8.41
C SER A 231 -13.52 9.67 -8.05
N ALA A 232 -13.40 10.50 -7.02
CA ALA A 232 -14.43 11.43 -6.58
C ALA A 232 -14.76 12.51 -7.62
N TRP A 233 -13.75 13.06 -8.29
CA TRP A 233 -13.95 14.01 -9.39
C TRP A 233 -14.81 13.36 -10.49
N LEU A 234 -14.40 12.18 -10.98
CA LEU A 234 -15.13 11.49 -12.05
C LEU A 234 -16.54 11.09 -11.61
N LEU A 235 -16.75 10.73 -10.34
CA LEU A 235 -18.07 10.48 -9.79
C LEU A 235 -18.94 11.75 -9.87
N ALA A 236 -18.43 12.91 -9.45
CA ALA A 236 -19.17 14.17 -9.56
C ALA A 236 -19.60 14.45 -11.01
N LEU A 237 -18.68 14.32 -11.99
CA LEU A 237 -19.03 14.50 -13.41
C LEU A 237 -20.13 13.54 -13.86
N LYS A 238 -20.06 12.28 -13.41
CA LYS A 238 -21.05 11.26 -13.75
C LYS A 238 -22.43 11.60 -13.18
N LEU A 239 -22.49 12.04 -11.92
CA LEU A 239 -23.74 12.44 -11.25
C LEU A 239 -24.37 13.66 -11.93
N HIS A 240 -23.58 14.70 -12.23
CA HIS A 240 -24.06 15.86 -12.99
C HIS A 240 -24.53 15.50 -14.39
N SER A 241 -23.84 14.58 -15.06
CA SER A 241 -24.27 14.08 -16.37
C SER A 241 -25.61 13.32 -16.30
N ILE A 242 -25.88 12.60 -15.22
CA ILE A 242 -27.17 11.91 -15.01
C ILE A 242 -28.27 12.94 -14.80
N VAL A 243 -28.07 13.91 -13.90
CA VAL A 243 -29.04 14.99 -13.65
C VAL A 243 -29.31 15.79 -14.93
N LYS A 244 -28.29 16.12 -15.71
CA LYS A 244 -28.45 16.83 -16.99
C LYS A 244 -29.26 16.02 -18.02
N LYS A 245 -29.11 14.69 -18.04
CA LYS A 245 -29.78 13.81 -18.99
C LYS A 245 -31.22 13.50 -18.58
N ASN A 246 -31.44 13.22 -17.30
CA ASN A 246 -32.70 12.67 -16.80
C ASN A 246 -33.54 13.73 -16.06
N GLY A 247 -33.01 14.94 -15.87
CA GLY A 247 -33.65 16.05 -15.15
C GLY A 247 -33.59 15.93 -13.62
N ALA A 248 -33.50 14.70 -13.11
CA ALA A 248 -33.42 14.41 -11.69
C ALA A 248 -32.44 13.26 -11.40
N ILE A 249 -32.09 13.11 -10.12
CA ILE A 249 -31.41 11.91 -9.63
C ILE A 249 -32.31 11.09 -8.70
N THR A 250 -32.49 9.82 -9.03
CA THR A 250 -33.32 8.87 -8.27
C THR A 250 -32.47 7.90 -7.48
N PHE A 251 -33.02 7.32 -6.41
CA PHE A 251 -32.32 6.28 -5.64
C PHE A 251 -31.97 5.05 -6.51
N LYS A 252 -32.79 4.74 -7.51
CA LYS A 252 -32.53 3.68 -8.50
C LYS A 252 -31.22 3.93 -9.26
N GLU A 253 -30.92 5.17 -9.63
CA GLU A 253 -29.67 5.49 -10.33
C GLU A 253 -28.45 5.34 -9.43
N ILE A 254 -28.57 5.68 -8.15
CA ILE A 254 -27.50 5.43 -7.16
C ILE A 254 -27.24 3.93 -7.05
N LEU A 255 -28.29 3.11 -6.97
CA LEU A 255 -28.16 1.66 -6.95
C LEU A 255 -27.51 1.12 -8.24
N ILE A 256 -27.90 1.63 -9.40
CA ILE A 256 -27.29 1.26 -10.69
C ILE A 256 -25.80 1.62 -10.70
N LEU A 257 -25.41 2.80 -10.18
CA LEU A 257 -24.01 3.20 -10.08
C LEU A 257 -23.21 2.25 -9.17
N ALA A 258 -23.76 1.89 -8.01
CA ALA A 258 -23.13 0.95 -7.07
C ALA A 258 -22.97 -0.45 -7.69
N VAL A 259 -24.03 -0.98 -8.30
CA VAL A 259 -24.04 -2.31 -8.93
C VAL A 259 -23.08 -2.38 -10.13
N ASN A 260 -23.08 -1.36 -11.00
CA ASN A 260 -22.15 -1.30 -12.13
C ASN A 260 -20.69 -1.26 -11.67
N ARG A 261 -20.42 -0.54 -10.58
CA ARG A 261 -19.08 -0.47 -10.00
C ARG A 261 -18.66 -1.81 -9.40
N TYR A 262 -19.56 -2.47 -8.67
CA TYR A 262 -19.33 -3.81 -8.11
C TYR A 262 -18.94 -4.81 -9.20
N PHE A 263 -19.78 -4.97 -10.24
CA PHE A 263 -19.52 -5.91 -11.33
C PHE A 263 -18.31 -5.54 -12.19
N ARG A 264 -17.91 -4.27 -12.22
CA ARG A 264 -16.68 -3.84 -12.89
C ARG A 264 -15.43 -4.32 -12.15
N LEU A 265 -15.44 -4.33 -10.82
CA LEU A 265 -14.26 -4.61 -10.01
C LEU A 265 -14.14 -6.09 -9.62
N ILE A 266 -15.26 -6.80 -9.49
CA ILE A 266 -15.30 -8.19 -9.04
C ILE A 266 -14.46 -9.17 -9.89
N PRO A 267 -14.41 -9.09 -11.23
CA PRO A 267 -13.66 -10.07 -12.01
C PRO A 267 -12.16 -10.05 -11.67
N ALA A 268 -11.59 -8.86 -11.49
CA ALA A 268 -10.19 -8.71 -11.09
C ALA A 268 -9.98 -9.16 -9.63
N MET A 269 -10.91 -8.86 -8.73
CA MET A 269 -10.83 -9.30 -7.32
C MET A 269 -10.88 -10.81 -7.20
N ILE A 270 -11.77 -11.46 -7.95
CA ILE A 270 -11.88 -12.92 -8.02
C ILE A 270 -10.55 -13.52 -8.48
N LEU A 271 -9.92 -12.97 -9.53
CA LEU A 271 -8.61 -13.43 -9.99
C LEU A 271 -7.54 -13.33 -8.90
N ILE A 272 -7.47 -12.19 -8.18
CA ILE A 272 -6.53 -12.01 -7.06
C ILE A 272 -6.77 -13.08 -5.98
N ILE A 273 -8.02 -13.26 -5.56
CA ILE A 273 -8.39 -14.27 -4.56
C ILE A 273 -7.98 -15.67 -5.02
N PHE A 274 -8.23 -16.03 -6.27
CA PHE A 274 -7.84 -17.32 -6.81
C PHE A 274 -6.31 -17.50 -6.82
N LEU A 275 -5.55 -16.50 -7.29
CA LEU A 275 -4.09 -16.55 -7.32
C LEU A 275 -3.50 -16.76 -5.93
N TYR A 276 -3.94 -15.98 -4.94
CA TYR A 276 -3.46 -16.08 -3.56
C TYR A 276 -4.06 -17.23 -2.77
N ARG A 277 -5.10 -17.91 -3.27
CA ARG A 277 -5.58 -19.16 -2.67
C ARG A 277 -4.86 -20.37 -3.25
N SER A 278 -4.37 -20.25 -4.48
CA SER A 278 -3.66 -21.32 -5.19
C SER A 278 -2.19 -21.44 -4.77
N ILE A 279 -1.62 -22.62 -5.02
CA ILE A 279 -0.20 -22.94 -4.84
C ILE A 279 0.65 -22.41 -6.01
N ALA A 280 0.01 -21.87 -7.06
CA ALA A 280 0.68 -21.31 -8.23
C ALA A 280 1.80 -20.32 -7.86
N MET A 281 1.57 -19.51 -6.84
CA MET A 281 2.55 -18.51 -6.38
C MET A 281 3.79 -19.15 -5.76
N GLU A 282 3.68 -20.35 -5.16
CA GLU A 282 4.81 -21.09 -4.57
C GLU A 282 5.74 -21.65 -5.66
N VAL A 283 5.23 -21.89 -6.87
CA VAL A 283 6.02 -22.38 -8.01
C VAL A 283 6.89 -21.28 -8.63
N PHE A 284 6.39 -20.04 -8.66
CA PHE A 284 7.11 -18.90 -9.28
C PHE A 284 8.03 -18.16 -8.33
N LEU A 285 7.75 -18.20 -7.03
CA LEU A 285 8.48 -17.41 -6.05
C LEU A 285 9.64 -18.22 -5.47
N PRO A 286 10.82 -17.61 -5.28
CA PRO A 286 11.93 -18.31 -4.66
C PRO A 286 11.67 -18.51 -3.15
N PRO A 287 12.31 -19.51 -2.52
CA PRO A 287 11.96 -19.90 -1.15
C PRO A 287 12.04 -18.81 -0.08
N VAL A 288 12.90 -17.83 -0.33
CA VAL A 288 13.07 -16.65 0.51
C VAL A 288 11.83 -15.73 0.58
N TYR A 289 10.87 -15.86 -0.34
CA TYR A 289 9.61 -15.10 -0.32
C TYR A 289 8.48 -15.83 0.38
N PHE A 290 8.67 -17.11 0.74
CA PHE A 290 7.53 -17.93 1.09
C PHE A 290 6.90 -17.58 2.43
N SER A 291 7.63 -17.06 3.43
CA SER A 291 6.97 -16.60 4.66
C SER A 291 5.99 -15.45 4.43
N HIS A 292 6.28 -14.59 3.43
CA HIS A 292 5.34 -13.54 3.03
C HIS A 292 4.15 -14.13 2.28
N LEU A 293 4.43 -15.03 1.35
CA LEU A 293 3.40 -15.68 0.55
C LEU A 293 2.44 -16.50 1.41
N GLU A 294 2.95 -17.34 2.30
CA GLU A 294 2.16 -18.18 3.21
C GLU A 294 1.27 -17.30 4.10
N ALA A 295 1.80 -16.20 4.62
CA ALA A 295 1.01 -15.25 5.38
C ALA A 295 -0.13 -14.67 4.52
N GLU A 296 0.12 -14.26 3.27
CA GLU A 296 -0.94 -13.81 2.35
C GLU A 296 -1.96 -14.92 2.02
N GLN A 297 -1.50 -16.13 1.72
CA GLN A 297 -2.35 -17.27 1.40
C GLN A 297 -3.23 -17.65 2.60
N LEU A 298 -2.70 -17.68 3.82
CA LEU A 298 -3.45 -17.95 5.04
C LEU A 298 -4.53 -16.90 5.28
N ARG A 299 -4.19 -15.62 5.17
CA ARG A 299 -5.16 -14.52 5.25
C ARG A 299 -6.24 -14.65 4.18
N CYS A 300 -5.85 -15.03 2.97
CA CYS A 300 -6.79 -15.20 1.87
C CYS A 300 -7.73 -16.40 2.08
N ARG A 301 -7.22 -17.53 2.55
CA ARG A 301 -8.04 -18.73 2.87
C ARG A 301 -9.10 -18.42 3.92
N ASN A 302 -8.77 -17.61 4.92
CA ASN A 302 -9.69 -17.24 5.99
C ASN A 302 -10.62 -16.07 5.63
N GLY A 303 -10.13 -15.13 4.81
CA GLY A 303 -10.77 -13.82 4.62
C GLY A 303 -11.15 -13.43 3.19
N TRP A 304 -11.12 -14.35 2.23
CA TRP A 304 -11.48 -14.07 0.82
C TRP A 304 -12.85 -13.38 0.67
N TRP A 305 -13.84 -13.75 1.49
CA TRP A 305 -15.20 -13.22 1.42
C TRP A 305 -15.26 -11.72 1.73
N THR A 306 -14.39 -11.21 2.62
CA THR A 306 -14.31 -9.77 2.94
C THR A 306 -13.90 -8.93 1.74
N ASN A 307 -13.06 -9.49 0.86
CA ASN A 307 -12.56 -8.85 -0.36
C ASN A 307 -13.63 -8.82 -1.45
N LEU A 308 -14.50 -9.84 -1.52
CA LEU A 308 -15.67 -9.85 -2.41
C LEU A 308 -16.74 -8.83 -1.99
N LEU A 309 -16.83 -8.52 -0.71
CA LEU A 309 -17.76 -7.53 -0.17
C LEU A 309 -17.17 -6.11 -0.11
N PHE A 310 -15.88 -5.94 -0.44
CA PHE A 310 -15.16 -4.66 -0.31
C PHE A 310 -15.19 -4.07 1.12
N ILE A 311 -15.03 -4.93 2.14
CA ILE A 311 -15.00 -4.54 3.57
C ILE A 311 -13.74 -5.01 4.30
N GLN A 312 -12.77 -5.56 3.57
CA GLN A 312 -11.53 -6.10 4.14
C GLN A 312 -10.70 -5.05 4.90
N ASN A 313 -10.95 -3.76 4.67
CA ASN A 313 -10.30 -2.67 5.40
C ASN A 313 -10.87 -2.46 6.82
N PHE A 314 -12.02 -3.03 7.15
CA PHE A 314 -12.59 -3.04 8.51
C PHE A 314 -12.21 -4.31 9.28
N SER A 315 -12.14 -5.46 8.59
CA SER A 315 -11.78 -6.77 9.18
C SER A 315 -10.28 -6.95 9.46
N ILE A 316 -9.52 -5.85 9.54
CA ILE A 316 -8.05 -5.90 9.70
C ILE A 316 -7.66 -6.33 11.11
N PHE A 317 -8.48 -6.07 12.13
CA PHE A 317 -8.21 -6.52 13.50
C PHE A 317 -8.18 -8.05 13.65
N GLU A 318 -8.71 -8.79 12.66
CA GLU A 318 -8.64 -10.25 12.59
C GLU A 318 -7.58 -10.74 11.58
N GLY A 319 -6.84 -9.83 10.95
CA GLY A 319 -5.82 -10.16 9.96
C GLY A 319 -6.36 -10.79 8.67
N GLN A 320 -7.63 -10.59 8.31
CA GLN A 320 -8.29 -11.34 7.23
C GLN A 320 -8.17 -10.72 5.82
N MET A 321 -7.30 -9.73 5.63
CA MET A 321 -7.11 -9.12 4.31
C MET A 321 -6.29 -10.05 3.39
N CYS A 322 -6.95 -10.65 2.38
CA CYS A 322 -6.32 -11.56 1.41
C CYS A 322 -5.04 -10.99 0.78
N SER A 323 -5.05 -9.73 0.33
CA SER A 323 -3.86 -9.08 -0.23
C SER A 323 -3.82 -7.61 0.19
N PRO A 324 -2.72 -7.13 0.81
CA PRO A 324 -2.65 -5.78 1.37
C PRO A 324 -3.02 -4.68 0.37
N PRO A 325 -2.50 -4.63 -0.87
CA PRO A 325 -2.84 -3.58 -1.83
C PRO A 325 -4.34 -3.48 -2.18
N THR A 326 -5.16 -4.48 -1.88
CA THR A 326 -6.61 -4.43 -2.19
C THR A 326 -7.39 -3.46 -1.30
N TRP A 327 -6.82 -3.01 -0.18
CA TRP A 327 -7.49 -2.12 0.77
C TRP A 327 -8.03 -0.85 0.10
N PHE A 328 -7.29 -0.27 -0.85
CA PHE A 328 -7.68 0.98 -1.49
C PHE A 328 -8.95 0.79 -2.34
N ILE A 329 -9.15 -0.39 -2.91
CA ILE A 329 -10.34 -0.71 -3.73
C ILE A 329 -11.59 -0.73 -2.85
N ALA A 330 -11.46 -1.26 -1.63
CA ALA A 330 -12.53 -1.25 -0.64
C ALA A 330 -12.90 0.18 -0.24
N VAL A 331 -11.92 0.96 0.20
CA VAL A 331 -12.11 2.35 0.60
C VAL A 331 -12.70 3.19 -0.53
N ASP A 332 -12.17 3.09 -1.75
CA ASP A 332 -12.68 3.84 -2.91
C ASP A 332 -14.14 3.47 -3.23
N THR A 333 -14.52 2.21 -3.07
CA THR A 333 -15.90 1.75 -3.31
C THR A 333 -16.85 2.23 -2.23
N GLN A 334 -16.43 2.20 -0.96
CA GLN A 334 -17.20 2.72 0.17
C GLN A 334 -17.44 4.22 0.03
N LEU A 335 -16.38 5.00 -0.24
CA LEU A 335 -16.46 6.44 -0.46
C LEU A 335 -17.31 6.77 -1.69
N TYR A 336 -17.20 6.00 -2.77
CA TYR A 336 -18.05 6.17 -3.96
C TYR A 336 -19.53 6.01 -3.67
N ILE A 337 -19.91 4.97 -2.92
CA ILE A 337 -21.31 4.73 -2.52
C ILE A 337 -21.78 5.84 -1.58
N MET A 338 -20.98 6.16 -0.55
CA MET A 338 -21.30 7.20 0.42
C MET A 338 -21.50 8.56 -0.25
N THR A 339 -20.57 9.02 -1.08
CA THR A 339 -20.68 10.30 -1.78
C THR A 339 -21.82 10.33 -2.78
N SER A 340 -22.12 9.21 -3.46
CA SER A 340 -23.30 9.11 -4.33
C SER A 340 -24.60 9.28 -3.53
N LEU A 341 -24.68 8.69 -2.33
CA LEU A 341 -25.80 8.87 -1.41
C LEU A 341 -25.90 10.30 -0.89
N LEU A 342 -24.78 10.93 -0.50
CA LEU A 342 -24.76 12.33 -0.07
C LEU A 342 -25.26 13.27 -1.18
N PHE A 343 -24.85 13.03 -2.43
CA PHE A 343 -25.34 13.80 -3.56
C PHE A 343 -26.85 13.61 -3.79
N TYR A 344 -27.34 12.37 -3.67
CA TYR A 344 -28.79 12.10 -3.73
C TYR A 344 -29.55 12.82 -2.61
N LEU A 345 -29.05 12.79 -1.37
CA LEU A 345 -29.66 13.49 -0.24
C LEU A 345 -29.66 15.01 -0.44
N SER A 346 -28.56 15.57 -0.94
CA SER A 346 -28.48 16.98 -1.32
C SER A 346 -29.53 17.35 -2.35
N TYR A 347 -29.69 16.54 -3.39
CA TYR A 347 -30.65 16.81 -4.44
C TYR A 347 -32.11 16.66 -3.95
N LYS A 348 -32.42 15.56 -3.24
CA LYS A 348 -33.77 15.24 -2.75
C LYS A 348 -34.29 16.24 -1.72
N PHE A 349 -33.44 16.59 -0.75
CA PHE A 349 -33.81 17.44 0.38
C PHE A 349 -33.35 18.88 0.20
N GLN A 350 -32.82 19.24 -0.98
CA GLN A 350 -32.25 20.56 -1.28
C GLN A 350 -31.18 21.01 -0.28
N LEU A 351 -30.48 20.05 0.33
CA LEU A 351 -29.42 20.33 1.29
C LEU A 351 -28.17 20.81 0.56
N SER A 352 -27.43 21.72 1.17
CA SER A 352 -26.14 22.17 0.61
C SER A 352 -25.14 21.01 0.61
N MET A 353 -24.57 20.68 -0.56
CA MET A 353 -23.46 19.72 -0.65
C MET A 353 -22.28 20.14 0.22
N LYS A 354 -22.04 21.44 0.40
CA LYS A 354 -20.96 21.94 1.27
C LYS A 354 -21.21 21.58 2.73
N LEU A 355 -22.47 21.65 3.17
CA LEU A 355 -22.87 21.27 4.53
C LEU A 355 -22.67 19.77 4.74
N LEU A 356 -23.16 18.95 3.80
CA LEU A 356 -23.03 17.49 3.89
C LEU A 356 -21.56 17.04 3.89
N LEU A 357 -20.73 17.62 3.00
CA LEU A 357 -19.30 17.35 3.01
C LEU A 357 -18.66 17.81 4.33
N GLY A 358 -19.01 19.00 4.84
CA GLY A 358 -18.51 19.50 6.12
C GLY A 358 -18.83 18.57 7.31
N ILE A 359 -20.06 18.06 7.39
CA ILE A 359 -20.49 17.12 8.43
C ILE A 359 -19.74 15.78 8.34
N THR A 360 -19.24 15.40 7.16
CA THR A 360 -18.42 14.17 7.02
C THR A 360 -16.92 14.39 7.23
N VAL A 361 -16.38 15.49 6.71
CA VAL A 361 -14.94 15.78 6.72
C VAL A 361 -14.47 16.27 8.08
N ILE A 362 -15.22 17.17 8.72
CA ILE A 362 -14.79 17.76 10.01
C ILE A 362 -14.66 16.67 11.09
N PRO A 363 -15.66 15.80 11.33
CA PRO A 363 -15.51 14.73 12.31
C PRO A 363 -14.40 13.75 11.96
N ALA A 364 -14.19 13.45 10.66
CA ALA A 364 -13.12 12.57 10.22
C ALA A 364 -11.73 13.14 10.56
N LEU A 365 -11.52 14.43 10.32
CA LEU A 365 -10.28 15.13 10.70
C LEU A 365 -10.12 15.20 12.22
N CYS A 366 -11.19 15.54 12.96
CA CYS A 366 -11.15 15.57 14.43
C CYS A 366 -10.80 14.20 15.02
N MET A 367 -11.37 13.12 14.48
CA MET A 367 -11.08 11.76 14.91
C MET A 367 -9.62 11.39 14.64
N GLN A 368 -9.10 11.70 13.44
CA GLN A 368 -7.69 11.44 13.12
C GLN A 368 -6.75 12.22 14.04
N THR A 369 -7.03 13.50 14.28
CA THR A 369 -6.26 14.34 15.20
C THR A 369 -6.32 13.80 16.63
N HIS A 370 -7.51 13.39 17.10
CA HIS A 370 -7.67 12.79 18.42
C HIS A 370 -6.85 11.50 18.58
N LEU A 371 -6.87 10.61 17.59
CA LEU A 371 -6.09 9.37 17.61
C LEU A 371 -4.59 9.66 17.71
N VAL A 372 -4.08 10.58 16.88
CA VAL A 372 -2.67 10.99 16.92
C VAL A 372 -2.29 11.67 18.24
N MET A 373 -3.20 12.40 18.89
CA MET A 373 -2.92 13.06 20.17
C MET A 373 -2.97 12.11 21.37
N THR A 374 -3.76 11.04 21.29
CA THR A 374 -3.97 10.10 22.40
C THR A 374 -3.08 8.86 22.33
N THR A 375 -2.43 8.65 21.19
CA THR A 375 -1.53 7.51 20.95
C THR A 375 -0.14 8.01 20.58
N ASP A 376 0.90 7.19 20.79
CA ASP A 376 2.28 7.51 20.39
C ASP A 376 2.54 7.32 18.87
N PHE A 377 1.51 7.47 18.03
CA PHE A 377 1.65 7.31 16.59
C PHE A 377 2.50 8.42 15.98
N ASP A 378 3.37 8.05 15.03
CA ASP A 378 3.97 9.03 14.15
C ASP A 378 2.86 9.48 13.20
N GLY A 379 2.37 10.70 13.35
CA GLY A 379 1.25 11.16 12.54
C GLY A 379 1.59 11.51 11.09
N LEU A 380 2.79 11.14 10.65
CA LEU A 380 2.96 10.58 9.31
C LEU A 380 3.56 9.17 9.40
N TYR A 381 2.79 8.17 8.98
CA TYR A 381 3.30 6.80 8.90
C TYR A 381 4.39 6.69 7.83
N ARG A 382 5.57 6.21 8.25
CA ARG A 382 6.73 5.99 7.37
C ARG A 382 7.07 4.52 7.30
N VAL A 383 7.24 4.04 6.07
CA VAL A 383 7.70 2.67 5.82
C VAL A 383 9.18 2.57 6.14
N THR A 384 9.54 1.88 7.21
CA THR A 384 10.93 1.64 7.60
C THR A 384 11.20 0.15 7.75
N PRO A 385 12.46 -0.29 7.62
CA PRO A 385 12.83 -1.69 7.90
C PRO A 385 12.36 -2.21 9.26
N ARG A 386 12.22 -1.32 10.27
CA ARG A 386 11.71 -1.67 11.59
C ARG A 386 10.19 -1.82 11.67
N ASN A 387 9.46 -0.94 10.98
CA ASN A 387 7.99 -0.84 11.11
C ASN A 387 7.23 -1.66 10.05
N LEU A 388 7.96 -2.24 9.08
CA LEU A 388 7.40 -3.05 8.01
C LEU A 388 7.77 -4.55 8.03
N PRO A 389 7.97 -5.26 9.17
CA PRO A 389 7.88 -6.71 9.15
C PRO A 389 6.52 -7.15 8.60
N VAL A 390 6.48 -8.28 7.87
CA VAL A 390 5.27 -8.88 7.26
C VAL A 390 4.10 -8.95 8.24
N GLU A 391 4.42 -9.18 9.50
CA GLU A 391 3.51 -9.35 10.63
C GLU A 391 2.76 -8.05 10.99
N LEU A 392 3.43 -6.91 10.85
CA LEU A 392 2.94 -5.58 11.24
C LEU A 392 2.10 -4.91 10.15
N LEU A 393 2.26 -5.31 8.88
CA LEU A 393 1.56 -4.71 7.74
C LEU A 393 0.03 -4.77 7.82
N SER A 394 -0.50 -5.79 8.48
CA SER A 394 -1.95 -6.01 8.62
C SER A 394 -2.41 -6.05 10.07
N THR A 395 -1.55 -5.73 11.03
CA THR A 395 -1.89 -5.73 12.46
C THR A 395 -1.50 -4.44 13.17
N SER A 396 -0.60 -3.64 12.57
CA SER A 396 -0.16 -2.37 13.16
C SER A 396 -1.33 -1.39 13.25
N PRO A 397 -1.74 -1.00 14.47
CA PRO A 397 -2.82 -0.03 14.65
C PRO A 397 -2.52 1.30 13.96
N GLU A 398 -1.25 1.70 13.94
CA GLU A 398 -0.78 2.95 13.31
C GLU A 398 -1.10 2.97 11.81
N ILE A 399 -0.80 1.88 11.08
CA ILE A 399 -1.10 1.76 9.64
C ILE A 399 -2.61 1.75 9.42
N ILE A 400 -3.33 0.99 10.25
CA ILE A 400 -4.76 0.80 10.10
C ILE A 400 -5.49 2.14 10.23
N PHE A 401 -5.25 2.86 11.32
CA PHE A 401 -5.96 4.10 11.60
C PHE A 401 -5.48 5.27 10.73
N SER A 402 -4.17 5.40 10.51
CA SER A 402 -3.62 6.56 9.83
C SER A 402 -3.58 6.46 8.30
N TYR A 403 -3.76 5.26 7.73
CA TYR A 403 -3.61 5.05 6.28
C TYR A 403 -4.74 4.24 5.65
N ILE A 404 -5.10 3.07 6.21
CA ILE A 404 -6.02 2.13 5.56
C ILE A 404 -7.50 2.46 5.84
N ASN A 405 -7.80 3.10 6.98
CA ASN A 405 -9.17 3.39 7.38
C ASN A 405 -9.88 4.30 6.36
N THR A 406 -11.16 4.05 6.12
CA THR A 406 -12.01 4.89 5.25
C THR A 406 -12.09 6.33 5.74
N ILE A 407 -12.12 6.52 7.06
CA ILE A 407 -12.29 7.82 7.72
C ILE A 407 -11.13 8.77 7.37
N CYS A 408 -9.88 8.32 7.43
CA CYS A 408 -8.72 9.17 7.11
C CYS A 408 -8.66 9.57 5.62
N ASN A 409 -9.37 8.83 4.76
CA ASN A 409 -9.43 9.06 3.32
C ASN A 409 -10.68 9.86 2.87
N VAL A 410 -11.57 10.26 3.78
CA VAL A 410 -12.75 11.10 3.46
C VAL A 410 -12.35 12.47 2.94
N ALA A 411 -11.36 13.12 3.56
CA ALA A 411 -10.91 14.46 3.18
C ALA A 411 -10.37 14.54 1.74
N PRO A 412 -9.40 13.73 1.30
CA PRO A 412 -8.92 13.77 -0.09
C PRO A 412 -10.02 13.43 -1.10
N TYR A 413 -10.95 12.53 -0.74
CA TYR A 413 -12.10 12.20 -1.58
C TYR A 413 -13.04 13.41 -1.74
N ALA A 414 -13.37 14.09 -0.65
CA ALA A 414 -14.20 15.29 -0.66
C ALA A 414 -13.58 16.42 -1.51
N ILE A 415 -12.26 16.61 -1.42
CA ILE A 415 -11.52 17.57 -2.26
C ILE A 415 -11.71 17.25 -3.74
N GLY A 416 -11.52 15.98 -4.13
CA GLY A 416 -11.75 15.52 -5.50
C GLY A 416 -13.18 15.77 -5.98
N PHE A 417 -14.17 15.53 -5.12
CA PHE A 417 -15.58 15.79 -5.43
C PHE A 417 -15.84 17.29 -5.65
N VAL A 418 -15.29 18.16 -4.80
CA VAL A 418 -15.39 19.62 -4.94
C VAL A 418 -14.77 20.10 -6.25
N PHE A 419 -13.63 19.55 -6.66
CA PHE A 419 -13.06 19.85 -7.98
C PHE A 419 -13.98 19.44 -9.13
N GLY A 420 -14.61 18.26 -9.04
CA GLY A 420 -15.59 17.82 -10.04
C GLY A 420 -16.86 18.69 -10.08
N GLU A 421 -17.33 19.18 -8.94
CA GLU A 421 -18.42 20.17 -8.83
C GLU A 421 -18.07 21.49 -9.51
N ILE A 422 -16.89 22.04 -9.19
CA ILE A 422 -16.40 23.30 -9.76
C ILE A 422 -16.25 23.15 -11.28
N TYR A 423 -15.70 22.02 -11.74
CA TYR A 423 -15.56 21.73 -13.15
C TYR A 423 -16.91 21.65 -13.86
N SER A 424 -17.87 20.91 -13.30
CA SER A 424 -19.20 20.73 -13.90
C SER A 424 -19.98 22.05 -14.02
N LYS A 425 -19.84 22.95 -13.04
CA LYS A 425 -20.51 24.26 -13.04
C LYS A 425 -19.86 25.28 -13.97
N ASN A 426 -18.58 25.12 -14.27
CA ASN A 426 -17.78 26.11 -15.00
C ASN A 426 -17.24 25.59 -16.34
N GLU A 427 -17.87 24.58 -16.94
CA GLU A 427 -17.38 23.93 -18.17
C GLU A 427 -17.14 24.90 -19.35
N GLN A 428 -17.78 26.08 -19.31
CA GLN A 428 -17.72 27.13 -20.33
C GLN A 428 -16.97 28.40 -19.88
N LYS A 429 -16.49 28.47 -18.63
CA LYS A 429 -15.86 29.67 -18.06
C LYS A 429 -14.37 29.45 -17.85
N THR A 430 -13.54 30.43 -18.23
CA THR A 430 -12.11 30.44 -17.89
C THR A 430 -11.92 30.85 -16.44
N ILE A 431 -11.66 29.88 -15.56
CA ILE A 431 -11.46 30.08 -14.11
C ILE A 431 -10.11 30.79 -13.82
N PHE A 432 -9.19 30.82 -14.79
CA PHE A 432 -7.80 31.31 -14.65
C PHE A 432 -7.54 32.64 -15.38
N SER A 433 -8.45 33.60 -15.31
CA SER A 433 -8.34 34.85 -16.07
C SER A 433 -7.31 35.84 -15.51
N THR A 434 -7.11 35.88 -14.18
CA THR A 434 -6.21 36.85 -13.54
C THR A 434 -4.86 36.24 -13.13
N TYR A 435 -3.81 37.08 -13.15
CA TYR A 435 -2.46 36.68 -12.73
C TYR A 435 -2.42 36.27 -11.24
N ALA A 436 -3.17 36.97 -10.39
CA ALA A 436 -3.32 36.63 -8.97
C ALA A 436 -3.91 35.22 -8.76
N CYS A 437 -4.94 34.83 -9.54
CA CYS A 437 -5.47 33.47 -9.48
C CYS A 437 -4.44 32.43 -9.93
N LYS A 438 -3.64 32.71 -10.97
CA LYS A 438 -2.58 31.80 -11.41
C LYS A 438 -1.52 31.58 -10.32
N ILE A 439 -1.09 32.65 -9.64
CA ILE A 439 -0.15 32.55 -8.51
C ILE A 439 -0.77 31.79 -7.34
N PHE A 440 -2.01 32.11 -6.97
CA PHE A 440 -2.72 31.41 -5.89
C PHE A 440 -2.78 29.91 -6.16
N TRP A 441 -3.23 29.52 -7.36
CA TRP A 441 -3.30 28.11 -7.74
C TRP A 441 -1.92 27.45 -7.82
N PHE A 442 -0.89 28.18 -8.27
CA PHE A 442 0.49 27.67 -8.25
C PHE A 442 0.97 27.39 -6.82
N ILE A 443 0.73 28.31 -5.89
CA ILE A 443 1.09 28.13 -4.48
C ILE A 443 0.27 26.98 -3.85
N SER A 444 -1.03 26.89 -4.15
CA SER A 444 -1.88 25.82 -3.62
C SER A 444 -1.52 24.43 -4.17
N PHE A 445 -1.21 24.31 -5.46
CA PHE A 445 -0.94 23.01 -6.09
C PHE A 445 0.54 22.59 -6.04
N LEU A 446 1.47 23.53 -5.95
CA LEU A 446 2.90 23.22 -5.88
C LEU A 446 3.47 23.50 -4.49
N GLY A 447 3.09 24.62 -3.88
CA GLY A 447 3.59 25.04 -2.57
C GLY A 447 3.13 24.15 -1.43
N LEU A 448 1.81 23.91 -1.29
CA LEU A 448 1.29 23.07 -0.20
C LEU A 448 1.86 21.64 -0.25
N PRO A 449 1.85 20.92 -1.40
CA PRO A 449 2.45 19.59 -1.46
C PRO A 449 3.96 19.61 -1.20
N LEU A 450 4.68 20.64 -1.64
CA LEU A 450 6.11 20.78 -1.35
C LEU A 450 6.34 20.97 0.16
N VAL A 451 5.52 21.77 0.84
CA VAL A 451 5.58 21.93 2.30
C VAL A 451 5.28 20.59 2.97
N THR A 452 4.27 19.84 2.54
CA THR A 452 3.99 18.50 3.08
C THR A 452 5.16 17.53 2.86
N ILE A 453 5.81 17.57 1.69
CA ILE A 453 7.01 16.76 1.40
C ILE A 453 8.19 17.19 2.27
N LEU A 454 8.36 18.49 2.52
CA LEU A 454 9.42 18.99 3.40
C LEU A 454 9.17 18.63 4.87
N LEU A 455 7.91 18.67 5.30
CA LEU A 455 7.51 18.22 6.64
C LEU A 455 7.66 16.70 6.78
N SER A 456 7.41 15.92 5.72
CA SER A 456 7.59 14.47 5.76
C SER A 456 9.05 14.04 5.93
N LEU A 457 10.01 14.89 5.54
CA LEU A 457 11.44 14.70 5.77
C LEU A 457 11.88 14.94 7.22
N TYR A 458 11.07 15.64 8.03
CA TYR A 458 11.43 15.96 9.41
C TYR A 458 10.90 14.89 10.38
N GLU A 459 11.80 14.20 11.08
CA GLU A 459 11.45 13.39 12.25
C GLU A 459 11.32 14.32 13.46
N PHE A 460 10.08 14.57 13.89
CA PHE A 460 9.85 15.38 15.08
C PHE A 460 10.40 14.64 16.30
N PRO A 461 11.24 15.28 17.13
CA PRO A 461 11.63 14.71 18.42
C PRO A 461 10.39 14.36 19.24
N GLU A 462 10.44 13.35 20.11
CA GLU A 462 9.27 12.91 20.89
C GLU A 462 8.51 14.05 21.59
N LYS A 463 9.26 15.05 22.10
CA LYS A 463 8.70 16.24 22.75
C LYS A 463 7.89 17.18 21.82
N TRP A 464 8.05 17.05 20.52
CA TRP A 464 7.47 17.91 19.48
C TRP A 464 6.56 17.15 18.50
N LYS A 465 6.31 15.84 18.72
CA LYS A 465 5.45 15.02 17.85
C LYS A 465 4.05 15.64 17.64
N HIS A 466 3.55 16.39 18.62
CA HIS A 466 2.22 17.03 18.55
C HIS A 466 2.21 18.43 17.91
N CYS A 467 3.36 19.02 17.58
CA CYS A 467 3.45 20.42 17.15
C CYS A 467 3.10 20.68 15.67
N TRP A 468 3.12 19.68 14.77
CA TRP A 468 2.77 19.95 13.36
C TRP A 468 1.29 20.28 13.16
N LEU A 469 0.41 19.95 14.12
CA LEU A 469 -1.04 20.14 14.03
C LEU A 469 -1.47 21.63 14.08
N LEU A 470 -0.54 22.54 14.40
CA LEU A 470 -0.74 23.99 14.39
C LEU A 470 -0.39 24.64 13.04
N LEU A 471 0.10 23.86 12.06
CA LEU A 471 0.40 24.25 10.68
C LEU A 471 -0.63 23.61 9.73
#